data_AF-A0A7Y9XY13-F1
#
_entry.id   AF-A0A7Y9XY13-F1
#
_cell.length_a   1.000
_cell.length_b   1.000
_cell.length_c   1.000
_cell.angle_alpha   90.00
_cell.angle_beta   90.00
_cell.angle_gamma   90.00
#
_symmetry.space_group_name_H-M   'P 1'
#
loop_
_entity.id
_entity.type
_entity.pdbx_description
1 polymer ?
#
loop_
_entity_poly.entity_id
_entity_poly.type
_entity_poly.pdbx_seq_one_letter_code
_entity_poly.pdbx_strand_id
1 'polypeptide(L)'
;MMIENINRVRVGNALSVAETALDEALLQQANLFAAMVAGRRAVAESAFLGQEALLRLHKVQTSLLSAGNDLGRVHGQLADIDRQVHGDLAQDCPDLNTALVDSEAEAA
;
A
#
# COMPACT_ATOMS: atom_id res chain seq x y z
N MET A 1 -27.00 0.67 14.21
CA MET A 1 -27.07 0.69 12.74
C MET A 1 -26.26 1.83 12.11
N MET A 2 -26.46 3.13 12.43
CA MET A 2 -25.68 4.22 11.81
C MET A 2 -24.18 4.26 12.20
N ILE A 3 -23.85 4.10 13.48
CA ILE A 3 -22.46 4.15 13.99
C ILE A 3 -21.59 3.00 13.44
N GLU A 4 -22.19 1.83 13.26
CA GLU A 4 -21.52 0.63 12.73
C GLU A 4 -21.09 0.82 11.27
N ASN A 5 -21.95 1.48 10.48
CA ASN A 5 -21.66 1.82 9.09
C ASN A 5 -20.51 2.85 8.95
N ILE A 6 -20.45 3.85 9.84
CA ILE A 6 -19.35 4.84 9.85
C ILE A 6 -18.01 4.16 10.15
N ASN A 7 -17.97 3.25 11.12
CA ASN A 7 -16.74 2.52 11.45
C ASN A 7 -16.28 1.62 10.30
N ARG A 8 -17.20 0.96 9.60
CA ARG A 8 -16.90 0.18 8.40
C ARG A 8 -16.21 1.01 7.32
N VAL A 9 -16.81 2.14 6.94
CA VAL A 9 -16.25 3.04 5.92
C VAL A 9 -14.87 3.54 6.33
N ARG A 10 -14.69 3.90 7.61
CA ARG A 10 -13.38 4.35 8.14
C ARG A 10 -12.30 3.26 8.04
N VAL A 11 -12.62 2.02 8.37
CA VAL A 11 -11.67 0.90 8.29
C VAL A 11 -11.32 0.58 6.84
N GLY A 12 -12.31 0.56 5.93
CA GLY A 12 -12.07 0.37 4.50
C GLY A 12 -11.18 1.46 3.89
N ASN A 13 -11.48 2.72 4.20
CA ASN A 13 -10.65 3.87 3.79
C ASN A 13 -9.21 3.76 4.32
N ALA A 14 -9.05 3.43 5.60
CA ALA A 14 -7.74 3.30 6.20
C ALA A 14 -6.91 2.18 5.55
N LEU A 15 -7.56 1.08 5.15
CA LEU A 15 -6.91 -0.02 4.46
C LEU A 15 -6.45 0.38 3.05
N SER A 16 -7.32 1.02 2.28
CA SER A 16 -6.99 1.50 0.93
C SER A 16 -5.84 2.52 0.94
N VAL A 17 -5.81 3.41 1.94
CA VAL A 17 -4.69 4.33 2.16
C VAL A 17 -3.40 3.57 2.47
N ALA A 18 -3.46 2.52 3.29
CA ALA A 18 -2.29 1.71 3.62
C ALA A 18 -1.75 0.94 2.40
N GLU A 19 -2.62 0.38 1.56
CA GLU A 19 -2.26 -0.28 0.30
C GLU A 19 -1.56 0.69 -0.66
N THR A 20 -2.15 1.88 -0.85
CA THR A 20 -1.56 2.94 -1.69
C THR A 20 -0.19 3.39 -1.18
N ALA A 21 -0.04 3.56 0.13
CA ALA A 21 1.23 3.94 0.73
C ALA A 21 2.31 2.85 0.55
N LEU A 22 1.91 1.58 0.54
CA LEU A 22 2.82 0.47 0.31
C LEU A 22 3.30 0.42 -1.15
N ASP A 23 2.41 0.67 -2.10
CA ASP A 23 2.77 0.76 -3.53
C ASP A 23 3.74 1.92 -3.80
N GLU A 24 3.49 3.09 -3.19
CA GLU A 24 4.41 4.22 -3.28
C GLU A 24 5.79 3.88 -2.67
N ALA A 25 5.82 3.19 -1.53
CA ALA A 25 7.07 2.74 -0.91
C ALA A 25 7.86 1.76 -1.82
N LEU A 26 7.16 0.84 -2.51
CA LEU A 26 7.77 -0.07 -3.48
C LEU A 26 8.35 0.70 -4.67
N LEU A 27 7.65 1.69 -5.20
CA LEU A 27 8.13 2.53 -6.30
C LEU A 27 9.40 3.29 -5.91
N GLN A 28 9.40 3.95 -4.74
CA GLN A 28 10.57 4.68 -4.25
C GLN A 28 11.77 3.76 -4.00
N GLN A 29 11.52 2.56 -3.47
CA GLN A 29 12.57 1.54 -3.27
C GLN A 29 13.17 1.07 -4.60
N ALA A 30 12.35 0.83 -5.62
CA ALA A 30 12.81 0.44 -6.94
C ALA A 30 13.67 1.53 -7.60
N ASN A 31 13.25 2.79 -7.47
CA ASN A 31 14.02 3.94 -7.96
C ASN A 31 15.39 4.05 -7.27
N LEU A 32 15.44 3.86 -5.95
CA LEU A 32 16.70 3.84 -5.20
C LEU A 32 17.61 2.68 -5.65
N PHE A 33 17.05 1.48 -5.86
CA PHE A 33 17.81 0.33 -6.33
C PHE A 33 18.43 0.60 -7.71
N ALA A 34 17.65 1.16 -8.64
CA ALA A 34 18.12 1.55 -9.96
C ALA A 34 19.25 2.59 -9.87
N ALA A 35 19.10 3.61 -9.02
CA ALA A 35 20.13 4.64 -8.81
C ALA A 35 21.45 4.05 -8.26
N MET A 36 21.38 3.12 -7.31
CA MET A 36 22.56 2.44 -6.77
C MET A 36 23.29 1.60 -7.83
N VAL A 37 22.55 0.87 -8.66
CA VAL A 37 23.13 0.08 -9.76
C VAL A 37 23.75 0.99 -10.82
N ALA A 38 23.07 2.08 -11.19
CA ALA A 38 23.59 3.07 -12.13
C ALA A 38 24.88 3.74 -11.60
N GLY A 39 24.89 4.11 -10.32
CA GLY A 39 26.08 4.66 -9.64
C GLY A 39 27.27 3.70 -9.71
N ARG A 40 27.07 2.41 -9.40
CA ARG A 40 28.14 1.40 -9.50
C ARG A 40 28.73 1.30 -10.89
N ARG A 41 27.90 1.40 -11.93
CA ARG A 41 28.37 1.41 -13.32
C ARG A 41 29.21 2.66 -13.63
N ALA A 42 28.86 3.81 -13.08
CA ALA A 42 29.54 5.08 -13.36
C ALA A 42 30.93 5.19 -12.71
N VAL A 43 31.16 4.56 -11.56
CA VAL A 43 32.38 4.78 -10.75
C VAL A 43 33.57 3.89 -11.18
N ALA A 44 33.41 2.93 -12.10
CA ALA A 44 34.47 1.99 -12.53
C ALA A 44 35.22 1.28 -11.37
N GLU A 45 34.64 1.28 -10.17
CA GLU A 45 35.16 0.62 -8.99
C GLU A 45 34.81 -0.87 -8.99
N SER A 46 35.45 -1.63 -8.09
CA SER A 46 35.27 -3.08 -8.02
C SER A 46 33.79 -3.47 -7.97
N ALA A 47 33.44 -4.55 -8.66
CA ALA A 47 32.08 -5.10 -8.66
C ALA A 47 31.56 -5.51 -7.27
N PHE A 48 32.34 -5.38 -6.21
CA PHE A 48 31.90 -5.70 -4.84
C PHE A 48 31.53 -4.46 -4.01
N LEU A 49 31.90 -3.26 -4.45
CA LEU A 49 31.56 -2.04 -3.73
C LEU A 49 30.03 -1.82 -3.75
N GLY A 50 29.44 -1.66 -2.57
CA GLY A 50 27.99 -1.46 -2.41
C GLY A 50 27.13 -2.70 -2.60
N GLN A 51 27.71 -3.89 -2.82
CA GLN A 51 26.94 -5.13 -3.00
C GLN A 51 26.14 -5.50 -1.73
N GLU A 52 26.75 -5.36 -0.55
CA GLU A 52 26.06 -5.60 0.73
C GLU A 52 24.88 -4.63 0.94
N ALA A 53 25.03 -3.37 0.50
CA ALA A 53 23.95 -2.39 0.57
C ALA A 53 22.79 -2.75 -0.38
N LEU A 54 23.09 -3.23 -1.59
CA LEU A 54 22.07 -3.72 -2.53
C LEU A 54 21.36 -4.98 -2.03
N LEU A 55 22.07 -5.91 -1.38
CA LEU A 55 21.45 -7.08 -0.75
C LEU A 55 20.49 -6.68 0.35
N ARG A 56 20.86 -5.70 1.18
CA ARG A 56 19.98 -5.14 2.21
C ARG A 56 18.77 -4.43 1.61
N LEU A 57 18.97 -3.65 0.55
CA LEU A 57 17.88 -2.97 -0.15
C LEU A 57 16.91 -3.96 -0.82
N HIS A 58 17.42 -5.06 -1.38
CA HIS A 58 16.60 -6.14 -1.90
C HIS A 58 15.78 -6.82 -0.80
N LYS A 59 16.38 -7.04 0.39
CA LYS A 59 15.64 -7.58 1.54
C LYS A 59 14.48 -6.68 1.96
N VAL A 60 14.67 -5.36 1.93
CA VAL A 60 13.59 -4.38 2.16
C VAL A 60 12.47 -4.55 1.13
N GLN A 61 12.80 -4.71 -0.16
CA GLN A 61 11.81 -4.97 -1.21
C GLN A 61 10.97 -6.20 -0.93
N THR A 62 11.62 -7.30 -0.55
CA THR A 62 10.93 -8.56 -0.23
C THR A 62 9.99 -8.36 0.96
N SER A 63 10.42 -7.64 2.00
CA SER A 63 9.58 -7.32 3.16
C SER A 63 8.36 -6.46 2.80
N LEU A 64 8.52 -5.47 1.92
CA LEU A 64 7.40 -4.65 1.43
C LEU A 64 6.39 -5.49 0.63
N LEU A 65 6.87 -6.38 -0.26
CA LEU A 65 6.00 -7.30 -1.01
C LEU A 65 5.24 -8.26 -0.10
N SER A 66 5.90 -8.80 0.93
CA SER A 66 5.23 -9.63 1.94
C SER A 66 4.14 -8.85 2.69
N ALA A 67 4.45 -7.63 3.13
CA ALA A 67 3.48 -6.76 3.78
C ALA A 67 2.29 -6.43 2.85
N GLY A 68 2.52 -6.22 1.55
CA GLY A 68 1.46 -6.02 0.56
C GLY A 68 0.53 -7.23 0.41
N ASN A 69 1.10 -8.45 0.34
CA ASN A 69 0.30 -9.68 0.36
C ASN A 69 -0.52 -9.80 1.64
N ASP A 70 0.06 -9.47 2.80
CA ASP A 70 -0.64 -9.57 4.08
C ASP A 70 -1.76 -8.53 4.18
N LEU A 71 -1.55 -7.31 3.68
CA LEU A 71 -2.61 -6.29 3.57
C LEU A 71 -3.75 -6.75 2.65
N GLY A 72 -3.44 -7.28 1.46
CA GLY A 72 -4.46 -7.80 0.55
C GLY A 72 -5.27 -8.95 1.15
N ARG A 73 -4.66 -9.77 2.03
CA ARG A 73 -5.38 -10.80 2.79
C ARG A 73 -6.29 -10.21 3.85
N VAL A 74 -5.84 -9.20 4.59
CA VAL A 74 -6.67 -8.47 5.54
C VAL A 74 -7.85 -7.82 4.82
N HIS A 75 -7.65 -7.27 3.63
CA HIS A 75 -8.70 -6.73 2.77
C HIS A 75 -9.75 -7.79 2.45
N GLY A 76 -9.34 -8.93 1.90
CA GLY A 76 -10.26 -10.03 1.59
C GLY A 76 -11.04 -10.50 2.83
N GLN A 77 -10.37 -10.65 3.97
CA GLN A 77 -11.01 -11.03 5.23
C GLN A 77 -12.04 -10.00 5.72
N LEU A 78 -11.74 -8.71 5.60
CA LEU A 78 -12.68 -7.65 5.98
C LEU A 78 -13.90 -7.63 5.03
N ALA A 79 -13.69 -7.85 3.74
CA ALA A 79 -14.80 -7.99 2.78
C ALA A 79 -15.68 -9.22 3.08
N ASP A 80 -15.08 -10.34 3.46
CA ASP A 80 -15.82 -11.54 3.86
C ASP A 80 -16.61 -11.34 5.16
N ILE A 81 -16.02 -10.65 6.15
CA ILE A 81 -16.71 -10.29 7.39
C ILE A 81 -17.90 -9.37 7.07
N ASP A 82 -17.70 -8.36 6.23
CA ASP A 82 -18.78 -7.43 5.89
C ASP A 82 -19.96 -8.15 5.22
N ARG A 83 -19.67 -9.06 4.28
CA ARG A 83 -20.67 -9.89 3.62
C ARG A 83 -21.44 -10.78 4.61
N GLN A 84 -20.75 -11.36 5.60
CA GLN A 84 -21.37 -12.21 6.62
C GLN A 84 -22.29 -11.42 7.56
N VAL A 85 -21.92 -10.18 7.90
CA VAL A 85 -22.66 -9.34 8.86
C VAL A 85 -23.81 -8.59 8.18
N HIS A 86 -23.62 -8.09 6.97
CA HIS A 86 -24.56 -7.18 6.30
C HIS A 86 -25.25 -7.78 5.06
N GLY A 87 -24.93 -9.01 4.69
CA GLY A 87 -25.43 -9.66 3.47
C GLY A 87 -24.72 -9.17 2.21
N ASP A 88 -25.20 -9.60 1.05
CA ASP A 88 -24.57 -9.33 -0.26
C ASP A 88 -24.77 -7.89 -0.78
N LEU A 89 -25.13 -6.95 0.11
CA LEU A 89 -25.05 -5.51 -0.15
C LEU A 89 -23.58 -5.09 -0.03
N ALA A 90 -22.72 -5.67 -0.88
CA ALA A 90 -21.34 -5.28 -0.99
C ALA A 90 -21.29 -3.78 -1.32
N GLN A 91 -20.96 -2.95 -0.33
CA GLN A 91 -20.45 -1.63 -0.63
C GLN A 91 -19.02 -1.88 -1.09
N ASP A 92 -18.78 -1.70 -2.40
CA ASP A 92 -17.44 -1.69 -2.95
C ASP A 92 -16.57 -0.76 -2.11
N CYS A 93 -15.30 -1.14 -1.91
CA CYS A 93 -14.34 -0.30 -1.24
C CYS A 93 -14.41 1.10 -1.90
N PRO A 94 -14.73 2.15 -1.14
CA PRO A 94 -14.97 3.47 -1.71
C PRO A 94 -13.74 3.88 -2.52
N ASP A 95 -13.95 4.23 -3.79
CA ASP A 95 -12.87 4.74 -4.62
C ASP A 95 -12.25 5.94 -3.90
N LEU A 96 -10.92 5.94 -3.74
CA LEU A 96 -10.17 7.03 -3.10
C LEU A 96 -10.50 8.41 -3.70
N ASN A 97 -10.97 8.42 -4.96
CA ASN A 97 -11.39 9.63 -5.66
C ASN A 97 -12.75 10.17 -5.18
N THR A 98 -13.64 9.33 -4.64
CA THR A 98 -14.95 9.75 -4.10
C THR A 98 -14.87 10.19 -2.63
N ALA A 99 -13.95 9.66 -1.83
CA ALA A 99 -13.84 10.03 -0.42
C ALA A 99 -13.26 11.44 -0.20
N LEU A 100 -12.54 11.99 -1.18
CA LEU A 100 -11.99 13.35 -1.11
C LEU A 100 -13.01 14.42 -1.53
N VAL A 101 -13.86 14.14 -2.51
CA VAL A 101 -14.90 15.08 -2.97
C VAL A 101 -16.00 15.35 -1.94
N ASP A 102 -16.31 14.39 -1.06
CA ASP A 102 -17.31 14.60 -0.01
C ASP A 102 -16.80 15.51 1.12
N SER A 103 -15.48 15.63 1.30
CA SER A 103 -14.90 16.53 2.32
C SER A 103 -14.74 17.99 1.86
N GLU A 104 -14.76 18.22 0.54
CA GLU A 104 -14.68 19.57 -0.04
C GLU A 104 -16.07 20.18 -0.28
N ALA A 105 -17.13 19.36 -0.36
CA ALA A 105 -18.50 19.81 -0.60
C ALA A 105 -19.22 20.37 0.65
N GLU A 106 -18.69 20.16 1.87
CA GLU A 106 -19.28 20.68 3.11
C GLU A 106 -18.59 21.97 3.61
N ALA A 107 -17.64 22.51 2.83
CA ALA A 107 -16.89 23.74 3.13
C ALA A 107 -17.17 24.92 2.17
N ALA A 108 -18.20 24.84 1.33
CA ALA A 108 -18.66 25.90 0.42
C ALA A 108 -20.12 26.29 0.68
#